data_AF-A0A1V8V530-F1
#
_entry.id   AF-A0A1V8V530-F1
#
_cell.length_a   1.000
_cell.length_b   1.000
_cell.length_c   1.000
_cell.angle_alpha   90.00
_cell.angle_beta   90.00
_cell.angle_gamma   90.00
#
_symmetry.space_group_name_H-M   'P 1'
#
loop_
_entity.id
_entity.type
_entity.pdbx_description
1 polymer ?
#
loop_
_entity_poly.entity_id
_entity_poly.type
_entity_poly.pdbx_seq_one_letter_code
_entity_poly.pdbx_strand_id
1 'polypeptide(L)'
;MKSIITLFTAMLACVFFAQNAVAIDDATRCSQKYGSVVNAIGKFCTKNGQTPLTQMSRPIHQFTVWINGNCNPKQYIPPYWCFAQLYNMCANGNKKGEKQQRYGTNGCQTWNIMVPSYHGN
;
A
#
# COMPACT_ATOMS: atom_id res chain seq x y z
N MET A 1 34.14 -18.75 -8.70
CA MET A 1 33.02 -18.92 -7.74
C MET A 1 32.90 -17.75 -6.75
N LYS A 2 33.97 -17.32 -6.06
CA LYS A 2 33.93 -16.15 -5.15
C LYS A 2 33.39 -14.86 -5.79
N SER A 3 33.86 -14.49 -6.99
CA SER A 3 33.42 -13.26 -7.67
C SER A 3 31.95 -13.25 -8.11
N ILE A 4 31.37 -14.42 -8.39
CA ILE A 4 29.94 -14.53 -8.78
C ILE A 4 29.06 -14.30 -7.54
N ILE A 5 29.44 -14.86 -6.40
CA ILE A 5 28.72 -14.67 -5.13
C ILE A 5 28.75 -13.19 -4.71
N THR A 6 29.88 -12.49 -4.88
CA THR A 6 30.01 -11.05 -4.56
C THR A 6 29.14 -10.16 -5.45
N LEU A 7 29.00 -10.51 -6.74
CA LEU A 7 28.13 -9.77 -7.66
C LEU A 7 26.65 -9.98 -7.32
N PHE A 8 26.26 -11.21 -6.96
CA PHE A 8 24.89 -11.49 -6.54
C PHE A 8 24.52 -10.78 -5.23
N THR A 9 25.41 -10.73 -4.24
CA THR A 9 25.13 -10.01 -2.98
C THR A 9 25.04 -8.50 -3.18
N ALA A 10 25.91 -7.90 -4.01
CA ALA A 10 25.83 -6.49 -4.34
C ALA A 10 24.52 -6.13 -5.08
N MET A 11 24.11 -6.98 -6.04
CA MET A 11 22.87 -6.76 -6.79
C MET A 11 21.63 -6.89 -5.89
N LEU A 12 21.61 -7.86 -4.97
CA LEU A 12 20.49 -8.04 -4.03
C LEU A 12 20.34 -6.81 -3.12
N ALA A 13 21.45 -6.28 -2.58
CA ALA A 13 21.43 -5.09 -1.75
C ALA A 13 20.85 -3.86 -2.49
N CYS A 14 21.26 -3.63 -3.74
CA CYS A 14 20.74 -2.52 -4.56
C CYS A 14 19.22 -2.57 -4.75
N VAL A 15 18.65 -3.77 -4.92
CA VAL A 15 17.19 -3.94 -5.09
C VAL A 15 16.44 -3.57 -3.80
N PHE A 16 16.97 -3.94 -2.63
CA PHE A 16 16.35 -3.58 -1.35
C PHE A 16 16.36 -2.06 -1.09
N PHE A 17 17.43 -1.34 -1.43
CA PHE A 17 17.48 0.12 -1.23
C PHE A 17 16.52 0.87 -2.16
N ALA A 18 16.44 0.48 -3.43
CA ALA A 18 15.55 1.13 -4.41
C ALA A 18 14.06 1.03 -4.02
N GLN A 19 13.66 -0.11 -3.47
CA GLN A 19 12.29 -0.35 -3.00
C GLN A 19 11.85 0.62 -1.89
N ASN A 20 12.75 0.98 -0.98
CA ASN A 20 12.44 1.91 0.11
C ASN A 20 12.35 3.36 -0.40
N ALA A 21 13.18 3.74 -1.37
CA ALA A 21 13.17 5.09 -1.94
C ALA A 21 11.84 5.42 -2.65
N VAL A 22 11.30 4.48 -3.43
CA VAL A 22 10.01 4.68 -4.14
C VAL A 22 8.85 4.86 -3.16
N ALA A 23 8.81 4.09 -2.07
CA ALA A 23 7.76 4.23 -1.06
C ALA A 23 7.81 5.57 -0.31
N ILE A 24 9.01 6.14 -0.09
CA ILE A 24 9.19 7.47 0.52
C ILE A 24 8.75 8.58 -0.44
N ASP A 25 9.09 8.48 -1.72
CA ASP A 25 8.63 9.42 -2.76
C ASP A 25 7.11 9.39 -2.90
N ASP A 26 6.53 8.20 -3.00
CA ASP A 26 5.08 8.03 -3.09
C ASP A 26 4.36 8.57 -1.83
N ALA A 27 4.91 8.37 -0.64
CA ALA A 27 4.36 8.96 0.59
C ALA A 27 4.36 10.50 0.55
N THR A 28 5.42 11.09 0.00
CA THR A 28 5.57 12.55 -0.16
C THR A 28 4.59 13.10 -1.19
N ARG A 29 4.50 12.47 -2.37
CA ARG A 29 3.53 12.84 -3.41
C ARG A 29 2.08 12.66 -2.94
N CYS A 30 1.84 11.62 -2.15
CA CYS A 30 0.54 11.38 -1.53
C CYS A 30 0.17 12.48 -0.51
N SER A 31 1.11 12.89 0.34
CA SER A 31 0.87 13.95 1.33
C SER A 31 0.56 15.30 0.68
N GLN A 32 1.19 15.60 -0.46
CA GLN A 32 0.93 16.81 -1.26
C GLN A 32 -0.48 16.86 -1.86
N LYS A 33 -1.11 15.71 -2.14
CA LYS A 33 -2.50 15.65 -2.62
C LYS A 33 -3.49 15.90 -1.49
N TYR A 34 -3.35 15.18 -0.38
CA TYR A 34 -4.23 15.32 0.78
C TYR A 34 -3.60 14.74 2.05
N GLY A 35 -2.99 15.58 2.89
CA GLY A 35 -2.23 15.12 4.07
C GLY A 35 -2.96 14.11 4.99
N SER A 36 -4.29 14.24 5.14
CA SER A 36 -5.10 13.33 5.97
C SER A 36 -5.12 11.87 5.47
N VAL A 37 -4.90 11.63 4.16
CA VAL A 37 -4.92 10.27 3.59
C VAL A 37 -3.70 9.46 4.02
N VAL A 38 -2.54 10.11 4.19
CA VAL A 38 -1.30 9.47 4.69
C VAL A 38 -1.50 8.97 6.12
N ASN A 39 -2.15 9.76 6.97
CA ASN A 39 -2.50 9.36 8.33
C ASN A 39 -3.48 8.17 8.33
N ALA A 40 -4.47 8.19 7.43
CA ALA A 40 -5.41 7.08 7.28
C ALA A 40 -4.71 5.77 6.87
N ILE A 41 -3.80 5.83 5.88
CA ILE A 41 -2.98 4.69 5.46
C ILE A 41 -2.11 4.20 6.62
N GLY A 42 -1.45 5.11 7.34
CA GLY A 42 -0.62 4.73 8.49
C GLY A 42 -1.39 3.98 9.56
N LYS A 43 -2.56 4.51 9.97
CA LYS A 43 -3.45 3.82 10.91
C LYS A 43 -3.90 2.47 10.35
N PHE A 44 -4.25 2.38 9.08
CA PHE A 44 -4.66 1.13 8.45
C PHE A 44 -3.55 0.07 8.51
N CYS A 45 -2.35 0.40 8.04
CA CYS A 45 -1.24 -0.54 7.96
C CYS A 45 -0.68 -0.96 9.33
N THR A 46 -0.64 -0.07 10.32
CA THR A 46 -0.20 -0.45 11.68
C THR A 46 -1.17 -1.43 12.35
N LYS A 47 -2.48 -1.29 12.13
CA LYS A 47 -3.48 -2.20 12.73
C LYS A 47 -3.58 -3.54 12.00
N ASN A 48 -3.46 -3.51 10.68
CA ASN A 48 -3.75 -4.65 9.79
C ASN A 48 -2.50 -5.33 9.24
N GLY A 49 -1.30 -4.82 9.57
CA GLY A 49 -0.03 -5.36 9.11
C GLY A 49 0.28 -6.77 9.59
N GLN A 50 -0.66 -7.46 10.26
CA GLN A 50 -0.53 -8.84 10.72
C GLN A 50 -1.78 -9.73 10.49
N THR A 51 -2.79 -9.30 9.74
CA THR A 51 -4.06 -10.04 9.65
C THR A 51 -4.18 -10.85 8.34
N PRO A 52 -4.48 -12.16 8.38
CA PRO A 52 -4.78 -12.93 7.18
C PRO A 52 -6.04 -12.38 6.49
N LEU A 53 -5.93 -12.10 5.18
CA LEU A 53 -6.99 -11.50 4.38
C LEU A 53 -8.21 -12.43 4.26
N THR A 54 -9.29 -12.06 4.92
CA THR A 54 -10.66 -12.41 4.53
C THR A 54 -11.48 -11.14 4.30
N GLN A 55 -11.31 -10.11 5.13
CA GLN A 55 -11.82 -8.75 4.92
C GLN A 55 -11.12 -7.77 5.87
N MET A 56 -10.50 -6.70 5.36
CA MET A 56 -9.89 -5.66 6.19
C MET A 56 -10.46 -4.30 5.80
N SER A 57 -11.39 -3.75 6.59
CA SER A 57 -11.97 -2.43 6.36
C SER A 57 -11.77 -1.52 7.56
N ARG A 58 -11.28 -0.30 7.34
CA ARG A 58 -11.33 0.76 8.34
C ARG A 58 -11.95 2.02 7.76
N PRO A 59 -13.14 2.42 8.21
CA PRO A 59 -13.57 3.79 8.07
C PRO A 59 -12.69 4.66 8.98
N ILE A 60 -11.98 5.61 8.39
CA ILE A 60 -11.28 6.67 9.11
C ILE A 60 -12.04 7.96 8.74
N HIS A 61 -12.26 8.87 9.70
CA HIS A 61 -13.26 9.96 9.65
C HIS A 61 -13.41 10.74 8.33
N GLN A 62 -12.41 10.77 7.43
CA GLN A 62 -12.46 11.41 6.11
C GLN A 62 -12.00 10.52 4.95
N PHE A 63 -11.59 9.27 5.21
CA PHE A 63 -11.07 8.33 4.22
C PHE A 63 -11.40 6.91 4.63
N THR A 64 -11.90 6.11 3.72
CA THR A 64 -12.01 4.67 3.93
C THR A 64 -10.88 3.98 3.17
N VAL A 65 -10.03 3.26 3.91
CA VAL A 65 -9.06 2.33 3.33
C VAL A 65 -9.55 0.93 3.64
N TRP A 66 -9.70 0.12 2.59
CA TRP A 66 -10.09 -1.28 2.76
C TRP A 66 -9.50 -2.18 1.69
N ILE A 67 -9.23 -3.41 2.10
CA ILE A 67 -8.71 -4.48 1.25
C ILE A 67 -9.63 -5.68 1.41
N ASN A 68 -10.17 -6.12 0.29
CA ASN A 68 -10.95 -7.35 0.18
C ASN A 68 -10.18 -8.33 -0.67
N GLY A 69 -10.17 -9.61 -0.33
CA GLY A 69 -9.54 -10.60 -1.18
C GLY A 69 -9.81 -12.01 -0.68
N ASN A 70 -9.98 -12.92 -1.62
CA ASN A 70 -10.12 -14.35 -1.35
C ASN A 70 -9.04 -15.08 -2.14
N CYS A 71 -7.80 -15.01 -1.63
CA CYS A 71 -6.64 -15.61 -2.28
C CYS A 71 -6.51 -17.09 -1.92
N ASN A 72 -6.14 -17.91 -2.90
CA ASN A 72 -5.76 -19.31 -2.70
C ASN A 72 -4.34 -19.55 -3.27
N PRO A 73 -3.34 -19.91 -2.44
CA PRO A 73 -3.38 -20.01 -0.97
C PRO A 73 -3.62 -18.64 -0.31
N LYS A 74 -4.01 -18.65 0.97
CA LYS A 74 -4.21 -17.40 1.74
C LYS A 74 -2.95 -16.56 1.71
N GLN A 75 -3.12 -15.26 1.45
CA GLN A 75 -2.03 -14.32 1.35
C GLN A 75 -2.04 -13.34 2.51
N TYR A 76 -0.83 -13.02 2.95
CA TYR A 76 -0.57 -12.06 3.99
C TYR A 76 0.06 -10.81 3.38
N ILE A 77 -0.21 -9.65 3.96
CA ILE A 77 0.39 -8.38 3.55
C ILE A 77 1.41 -7.97 4.61
N PRO A 78 2.72 -8.09 4.34
CA PRO A 78 3.74 -7.53 5.21
C PRO A 78 3.58 -6.01 5.37
N PRO A 79 3.90 -5.45 6.56
CA PRO A 79 3.74 -4.01 6.81
C PRO A 79 4.35 -3.14 5.70
N TYR A 80 5.58 -3.46 5.27
CA TYR A 80 6.25 -2.77 4.16
C TYR A 80 5.37 -2.68 2.90
N TRP A 81 4.80 -3.80 2.45
CA TRP A 81 3.95 -3.85 1.25
C TRP A 81 2.61 -3.15 1.44
N CYS A 82 2.08 -3.12 2.67
CA CYS A 82 0.88 -2.32 2.96
C CYS A 82 1.14 -0.84 2.68
N PHE A 83 2.23 -0.30 3.23
CA PHE A 83 2.60 1.10 3.04
C PHE A 83 2.95 1.41 1.59
N ALA A 84 3.85 0.62 0.99
CA ALA A 84 4.32 0.84 -0.37
C ALA A 84 3.16 0.86 -1.39
N GLN A 85 2.25 -0.12 -1.32
CA GLN A 85 1.15 -0.21 -2.27
C GLN A 85 0.10 0.89 -2.06
N LEU A 86 -0.26 1.21 -0.81
CA LEU A 86 -1.25 2.26 -0.54
C LEU A 86 -0.72 3.67 -0.83
N TYR A 87 0.55 3.96 -0.52
CA TYR A 87 1.15 5.24 -0.89
C TYR A 87 1.27 5.38 -2.40
N ASN A 88 1.68 4.33 -3.11
CA ASN A 88 1.70 4.32 -4.57
C ASN A 88 0.30 4.56 -5.16
N MET A 89 -0.72 3.88 -4.61
CA MET A 89 -2.10 4.08 -5.02
C MET A 89 -2.55 5.52 -4.84
N CYS A 90 -2.23 6.13 -3.70
CA CYS A 90 -2.56 7.51 -3.41
C CYS A 90 -1.83 8.50 -4.33
N ALA A 91 -0.50 8.34 -4.47
CA ALA A 91 0.34 9.20 -5.31
C ALA A 91 -0.10 9.20 -6.78
N ASN A 92 -0.65 8.08 -7.25
CA ASN A 92 -1.13 7.89 -8.62
C ASN A 92 -2.67 7.83 -8.72
N GLY A 93 -3.38 8.22 -7.67
CA GLY A 93 -4.83 8.33 -7.62
C GLY A 93 -5.30 9.70 -8.11
N ASN A 94 -6.60 9.97 -7.95
CA ASN A 94 -7.18 11.26 -8.33
C ASN A 94 -6.64 12.43 -7.47
N LYS A 95 -7.24 13.62 -7.55
CA LYS A 95 -6.79 14.81 -6.80
C LYS A 95 -6.78 14.60 -5.28
N LYS A 96 -7.60 13.69 -4.75
CA LYS A 96 -7.69 13.37 -3.32
C LYS A 96 -6.95 12.08 -2.93
N GLY A 97 -6.22 11.48 -3.88
CA GLY A 97 -5.52 10.21 -3.67
C GLY A 97 -6.42 8.98 -3.73
N GLU A 98 -7.63 9.11 -4.26
CA GLU A 98 -8.55 7.96 -4.39
C GLU A 98 -8.11 7.08 -5.54
N LYS A 99 -8.12 5.76 -5.28
CA LYS A 99 -7.79 4.74 -6.25
C LYS A 99 -8.32 3.39 -5.81
N GLN A 100 -8.72 2.59 -6.79
CA GLN A 100 -8.92 1.16 -6.64
C GLN A 100 -7.85 0.44 -7.45
N GLN A 101 -7.20 -0.57 -6.86
CA GLN A 101 -6.18 -1.36 -7.55
C GLN A 101 -6.20 -2.82 -7.09
N ARG A 102 -5.79 -3.73 -7.98
CA ARG A 102 -5.65 -5.15 -7.68
C ARG A 102 -4.21 -5.52 -7.39
N TYR A 103 -4.03 -6.36 -6.38
CA TYR A 103 -2.74 -6.93 -5.94
C TYR A 103 -2.92 -8.38 -5.53
N GLY A 104 -1.83 -9.00 -5.07
CA GLY A 104 -1.78 -10.42 -4.74
C GLY A 104 -1.66 -11.30 -5.98
N THR A 105 -1.45 -12.60 -5.77
CA THR A 105 -1.31 -13.56 -6.88
C THR A 105 -2.60 -13.58 -7.69
N ASN A 106 -2.47 -13.42 -9.02
CA ASN A 106 -3.60 -13.32 -9.95
C ASN A 106 -4.59 -12.19 -9.63
N GLY A 107 -4.16 -11.15 -8.90
CA GLY A 107 -5.02 -10.01 -8.57
C GLY A 107 -6.15 -10.37 -7.59
N CYS A 108 -5.97 -11.40 -6.77
CA CYS A 108 -6.97 -11.91 -5.82
C CYS A 108 -7.36 -10.92 -4.71
N GLN A 109 -6.65 -9.79 -4.58
CA GLN A 109 -6.92 -8.74 -3.61
C GLN A 109 -7.33 -7.46 -4.34
N THR A 110 -8.41 -6.82 -3.89
CA THR A 110 -8.84 -5.49 -4.32
C THR A 110 -8.64 -4.51 -3.18
N TRP A 111 -7.82 -3.49 -3.45
CA TRP A 111 -7.41 -2.46 -2.52
C TRP A 111 -8.09 -1.16 -2.90
N ASN A 112 -8.53 -0.39 -1.91
CA ASN A 112 -9.32 0.82 -2.15
C ASN A 112 -8.91 1.93 -1.18
N ILE A 113 -8.80 3.14 -1.73
CA ILE A 113 -8.70 4.41 -1.02
C ILE A 113 -9.86 5.26 -1.53
N MET A 114 -10.80 5.62 -0.65
CA MET A 114 -11.95 6.46 -1.00
C MET A 114 -12.08 7.60 0.01
N VAL A 115 -12.42 8.78 -0.47
CA VAL A 115 -12.89 9.89 0.36
C VAL A 115 -14.41 9.77 0.38
N PRO A 116 -15.08 9.67 1.54
CA PRO A 116 -16.53 9.81 1.56
C PRO A 116 -16.87 11.13 0.88
N SER A 117 -17.60 11.07 -0.23
CA SER A 117 -18.19 12.28 -0.78
C SER A 117 -19.10 12.81 0.31
N TYR A 118 -18.85 14.04 0.78
CA TYR A 118 -19.87 14.78 1.52
C TYR A 118 -21.02 14.96 0.52
N HIS A 119 -21.94 14.01 0.46
CA HIS A 119 -23.25 14.26 -0.11
C HIS A 119 -23.91 15.19 0.90
N GLY A 120 -23.82 16.50 0.64
CA GLY A 120 -24.68 17.46 1.31
C GLY A 120 -26.11 17.00 1.08
N ASN A 121 -26.77 16.59 2.16
CA ASN A 121 -28.22 16.70 2.24
C ASN A 121 -28.56 18.18 2.41
#